data_AF-A0AAD7N1P3-F1
#
_entry.id   AF-A0AAD7N1P3-F1
#
_cell.length_a   1.000
_cell.length_b   1.000
_cell.length_c   1.000
_cell.angle_alpha   90.00
_cell.angle_beta   90.00
_cell.angle_gamma   90.00
#
_symmetry.space_group_name_H-M   'P 1'
#
loop_
_entity.id
_entity.type
_entity.pdbx_description
1 polymer ?
#
loop_
_entity_poly.entity_id
_entity_poly.type
_entity_poly.pdbx_seq_one_letter_code
_entity_poly.pdbx_strand_id
1 'polypeptide(L)'
;MDVSPAPPVVFLLANELTTDIFIRCLPAPAPATEARFPRPHFVRPSVKDAPLLLCQICRRWRAIALTTPQLWVSLNTDQVHHPGLVELWLQQAAKSTLSLRISQLIPLTHSQHDQRPWLLQPRMYLFPMALHLPLLLPQIFRV
;
A
#
# COMPACT_ATOMS: atom_id res chain seq x y z
N MET A 1 -45.71 18.56 -31.64
CA MET A 1 -44.72 17.61 -32.22
C MET A 1 -43.53 17.65 -31.28
N ASP A 2 -43.44 16.68 -30.39
CA ASP A 2 -42.38 16.57 -29.39
C ASP A 2 -41.21 15.82 -30.02
N VAL A 3 -40.16 16.54 -30.41
CA VAL A 3 -38.95 15.96 -30.99
C VAL A 3 -38.11 15.48 -29.81
N SER A 4 -38.29 14.22 -29.43
CA SER A 4 -37.44 13.57 -28.43
C SER A 4 -35.97 13.70 -28.87
N PRO A 5 -35.08 14.28 -28.04
CA PRO A 5 -33.69 14.48 -28.43
C PRO A 5 -33.02 13.12 -28.62
N ALA A 6 -32.38 12.93 -29.76
CA ALA A 6 -31.59 11.73 -30.03
C ALA A 6 -30.56 11.52 -28.89
N PRO A 7 -30.38 10.29 -28.42
CA PRO A 7 -29.46 10.03 -27.33
C PRO A 7 -28.05 10.48 -27.69
N PRO A 8 -27.28 11.07 -26.76
CA PRO A 8 -25.93 11.54 -27.02
C PRO A 8 -25.04 10.43 -27.60
N VAL A 9 -24.28 10.76 -28.65
CA VAL A 9 -23.42 9.81 -29.41
C VAL A 9 -22.41 9.06 -28.54
N VAL A 10 -21.99 9.66 -27.42
CA VAL A 10 -21.13 9.01 -26.41
C VAL A 10 -21.71 7.69 -25.88
N PHE A 11 -23.04 7.53 -25.90
CA PHE A 11 -23.71 6.30 -25.51
C PHE A 11 -23.96 5.33 -26.68
N LEU A 12 -23.47 5.61 -27.88
CA LEU A 12 -23.60 4.71 -29.04
C LEU A 12 -22.34 3.89 -29.29
N LEU A 13 -21.22 4.21 -28.64
CA LEU A 13 -20.00 3.43 -28.76
C LEU A 13 -20.23 2.00 -28.28
N ALA A 14 -19.63 1.03 -28.97
CA ALA A 14 -19.55 -0.35 -28.50
C ALA A 14 -18.80 -0.39 -27.16
N ASN A 15 -19.07 -1.41 -26.35
CA ASN A 15 -18.38 -1.56 -25.05
C ASN A 15 -16.87 -1.71 -25.24
N GLU A 16 -16.42 -2.37 -26.31
CA GLU A 16 -15.00 -2.52 -26.64
C GLU A 16 -14.29 -1.17 -26.81
N LEU A 17 -14.87 -0.27 -27.63
CA LEU A 17 -14.30 1.06 -27.84
C LEU A 17 -14.36 1.92 -26.57
N THR A 18 -15.41 1.75 -25.77
CA THR A 18 -15.53 2.46 -24.48
C THR A 18 -14.43 2.01 -23.52
N THR A 19 -14.19 0.70 -23.44
CA THR A 19 -13.11 0.11 -22.64
C THR A 19 -11.74 0.59 -23.11
N ASP A 20 -11.49 0.63 -24.42
CA ASP A 20 -10.23 1.14 -24.97
C ASP A 20 -9.98 2.61 -24.61
N ILE A 21 -11.02 3.44 -24.66
CA ILE A 21 -10.95 4.83 -24.20
C ILE A 21 -10.59 4.87 -22.71
N PHE A 22 -11.25 4.06 -21.88
CA PHE A 22 -11.01 4.03 -20.44
C PHE A 22 -9.57 3.64 -20.10
N ILE A 23 -9.01 2.65 -20.80
CA ILE A 23 -7.63 2.21 -20.60
C ILE A 23 -6.65 3.34 -20.95
N ARG A 24 -6.93 4.10 -22.01
CA ARG A 24 -6.11 5.26 -22.41
C ARG A 24 -6.24 6.45 -21.46
N CYS A 25 -7.28 6.49 -20.62
CA CYS A 25 -7.44 7.48 -19.56
C CYS A 25 -6.63 7.15 -18.29
N LEU A 26 -5.97 5.99 -18.23
CA LEU A 26 -5.09 5.68 -17.10
C LEU A 26 -3.86 6.59 -17.10
N PRO A 27 -3.30 6.92 -15.92
CA PRO A 27 -2.10 7.75 -15.83
C PRO A 27 -0.95 7.14 -16.63
N ALA A 28 -0.43 7.90 -17.60
CA ALA A 28 0.72 7.45 -18.39
C ALA A 28 1.98 7.35 -17.51
N PRO A 29 2.93 6.47 -17.88
CA PRO A 29 4.23 6.49 -17.24
C PRO A 29 4.91 7.84 -17.39
N ALA A 30 5.55 8.32 -16.32
CA ALA A 30 6.35 9.52 -16.33
C ALA A 30 7.43 9.36 -17.40
N PRO A 31 7.72 10.42 -18.17
CA PRO A 31 8.71 10.34 -19.24
C PRO A 31 10.06 9.90 -18.65
N ALA A 32 10.74 8.99 -19.38
CA ALA A 32 11.98 8.32 -18.95
C ALA A 32 13.12 9.30 -18.59
N THR A 33 12.99 10.58 -18.93
CA THR A 33 13.95 11.64 -18.66
C THR A 33 14.16 11.93 -17.17
N GLU A 34 13.24 11.53 -16.27
CA GLU A 34 13.34 11.88 -14.84
C GLU A 34 13.77 10.74 -13.90
N ALA A 35 13.99 9.50 -14.37
CA ALA A 35 14.40 8.42 -13.48
C ALA A 35 15.30 7.37 -14.13
N ARG A 36 16.43 7.08 -13.47
CA ARG A 36 17.36 5.97 -13.76
C ARG A 36 16.68 4.58 -13.73
N PHE A 37 15.46 4.51 -13.20
CA PHE A 37 14.59 3.34 -13.19
C PHE A 37 13.13 3.79 -13.44
N PRO A 38 12.46 3.34 -14.53
CA PRO A 38 11.05 3.64 -14.74
C PRO A 38 10.25 3.05 -13.56
N ARG A 39 9.63 3.93 -12.78
CA ARG A 39 8.79 3.48 -11.66
C ARG A 39 7.46 2.98 -12.22
N PRO A 40 6.95 1.83 -11.77
CA PRO A 40 5.60 1.43 -12.12
C PRO A 40 4.61 2.49 -11.65
N HIS A 41 3.68 2.87 -12.52
CA HIS A 41 2.64 3.85 -12.21
C HIS A 41 1.50 3.17 -11.48
N PHE A 42 1.45 3.41 -10.17
CA PHE A 42 0.36 2.94 -9.34
C PHE A 42 -0.76 3.97 -9.32
N VAL A 43 -1.97 3.53 -9.64
CA VAL A 43 -3.15 4.40 -9.62
C VAL A 43 -3.37 4.92 -8.19
N ARG A 44 -3.57 6.24 -8.09
CA ARG A 44 -4.04 6.87 -6.86
C ARG A 44 -5.55 6.74 -6.78
N PRO A 45 -6.08 6.20 -5.68
CA PRO A 45 -7.51 6.06 -5.50
C PRO A 45 -8.15 7.42 -5.22
N SER A 46 -8.68 8.04 -6.27
CA SER A 46 -9.23 9.40 -6.21
C SER A 46 -10.45 9.46 -7.11
N VAL A 47 -11.51 10.11 -6.63
CA VAL A 47 -12.73 10.34 -7.42
C VAL A 47 -12.49 11.22 -8.65
N LYS A 48 -11.34 11.90 -8.71
CA LYS A 48 -10.92 12.75 -9.83
C LYS A 48 -10.08 12.00 -10.87
N ASP A 49 -9.69 10.77 -10.57
CA ASP A 49 -8.79 9.97 -11.41
C ASP A 49 -9.46 8.65 -11.82
N ALA A 50 -9.09 8.13 -13.00
CA ALA A 50 -9.50 6.79 -13.40
C ALA A 50 -8.89 5.74 -12.45
N PRO A 51 -9.62 4.65 -12.10
CA PRO A 51 -10.92 4.24 -12.63
C PRO A 51 -12.15 4.91 -12.01
N LEU A 52 -12.03 5.53 -10.82
CA LEU A 52 -13.21 6.01 -10.07
C LEU A 52 -13.92 7.18 -10.74
N LEU A 53 -13.20 8.06 -11.44
CA LEU A 53 -13.80 9.12 -12.25
C LEU A 53 -14.80 8.55 -13.26
N LEU A 54 -14.42 7.47 -13.95
CA LEU A 54 -15.24 6.83 -14.98
C LEU A 54 -16.51 6.20 -14.38
N CYS A 55 -16.40 5.67 -13.16
CA CYS A 55 -17.52 5.10 -12.40
C CYS A 55 -18.59 6.10 -11.98
N GLN A 56 -18.34 7.41 -12.11
CA GLN A 56 -19.26 8.48 -11.69
C GLN A 56 -20.01 9.13 -12.85
N ILE A 57 -19.64 8.86 -14.10
CA ILE A 57 -20.19 9.58 -15.27
C ILE A 57 -21.64 9.16 -15.57
N CYS A 58 -21.89 7.86 -15.75
CA CYS A 58 -23.24 7.34 -15.89
C CYS A 58 -23.30 5.85 -15.49
N ARG A 59 -24.51 5.29 -15.37
CA ARG A 59 -24.70 3.87 -15.00
C ARG A 59 -24.00 2.91 -15.96
N ARG A 60 -24.04 3.20 -17.26
CA ARG A 60 -23.39 2.36 -18.29
C ARG A 60 -21.87 2.38 -18.16
N TRP A 61 -21.28 3.56 -17.99
CA TRP A 61 -19.83 3.71 -17.82
C TRP A 61 -19.35 3.04 -16.54
N ARG A 62 -20.12 3.17 -15.46
CA ARG A 62 -19.85 2.45 -14.20
C ARG A 62 -19.85 0.94 -14.39
N ALA A 63 -20.85 0.38 -15.08
CA ALA A 63 -20.91 -1.05 -15.35
C ALA A 63 -19.68 -1.52 -16.13
N ILE A 64 -19.33 -0.82 -17.22
CA ILE A 64 -18.16 -1.14 -18.06
C ILE A 64 -16.87 -1.06 -17.24
N ALA A 65 -16.66 0.04 -16.51
CA ALA A 65 -15.44 0.27 -15.73
C ALA A 65 -15.24 -0.80 -14.64
N LEU A 66 -16.30 -1.17 -13.92
CA LEU A 66 -16.23 -2.25 -12.93
C LEU A 66 -15.91 -3.59 -13.60
N THR A 67 -16.54 -3.92 -14.73
CA THR A 67 -16.28 -5.17 -15.45
C THR A 67 -14.99 -5.20 -16.27
N THR A 68 -14.12 -4.19 -16.18
CA THR A 68 -12.86 -4.10 -16.93
C THR A 68 -11.66 -4.21 -15.99
N PRO A 69 -11.14 -5.44 -15.73
CA PRO A 69 -10.05 -5.66 -14.77
C PRO A 69 -8.79 -4.84 -15.05
N GLN A 70 -8.49 -4.55 -16.32
CA GLN A 70 -7.32 -3.77 -16.75
C GLN A 70 -7.25 -2.38 -16.10
N LEU A 71 -8.39 -1.81 -15.69
CA LEU A 71 -8.42 -0.50 -15.02
C LEU A 71 -8.05 -0.58 -13.54
N TRP A 72 -8.01 -1.78 -12.96
CA TRP A 72 -7.84 -2.03 -11.53
C TRP A 72 -6.53 -2.75 -11.20
N VAL A 73 -5.61 -2.91 -12.17
CA VAL A 73 -4.38 -3.71 -12.01
C VAL A 73 -3.28 -3.05 -11.20
N SER A 74 -3.42 -1.79 -10.80
CA SER A 74 -2.47 -1.13 -9.91
C SER A 74 -3.15 -0.26 -8.87
N LEU A 75 -2.58 -0.22 -7.67
CA LEU A 75 -3.07 0.60 -6.56
C LEU A 75 -1.91 1.14 -5.72
N ASN A 76 -1.93 2.44 -5.45
CA ASN A 76 -1.09 3.08 -4.45
C ASN A 76 -1.88 3.18 -3.12
N THR A 77 -1.47 2.44 -2.11
CA THR A 77 -2.19 2.41 -0.82
C THR A 77 -1.89 3.60 0.08
N ASP A 78 -0.88 4.42 -0.26
CA ASP A 78 -0.42 5.55 0.56
C ASP A 78 -1.52 6.57 0.89
N GLN A 79 -2.55 6.64 0.04
CA GLN A 79 -3.67 7.58 0.16
C GLN A 79 -5.02 6.90 0.32
N VAL A 80 -5.05 5.60 0.62
CA VAL A 80 -6.31 4.91 0.89
C VAL A 80 -6.65 5.04 2.37
N HIS A 81 -7.59 5.92 2.69
CA HIS A 81 -8.14 6.04 4.05
C HIS A 81 -9.32 5.12 4.31
N HIS A 82 -9.88 4.50 3.27
CA HIS A 82 -11.07 3.65 3.35
C HIS A 82 -10.77 2.22 2.91
N PRO A 83 -10.81 1.23 3.83
CA PRO A 83 -10.45 -0.16 3.52
C PRO A 83 -11.35 -0.79 2.46
N GLY A 84 -12.63 -0.40 2.41
CA GLY A 84 -13.57 -0.87 1.37
C GLY A 84 -13.14 -0.49 -0.05
N LEU A 85 -12.28 0.52 -0.20
CA LEU A 85 -11.72 0.87 -1.50
C LEU A 85 -10.58 -0.06 -1.92
N VAL A 86 -9.74 -0.51 -0.99
CA VAL A 86 -8.75 -1.57 -1.27
C VAL A 86 -9.48 -2.85 -1.66
N GLU A 87 -10.54 -3.20 -0.92
CA GLU A 87 -11.37 -4.35 -1.22
C GLU A 87 -12.01 -4.26 -2.61
N LEU A 88 -12.54 -3.10 -2.99
CA LEU A 88 -13.05 -2.87 -4.35
C LEU A 88 -11.99 -3.15 -5.41
N TRP A 89 -10.77 -2.64 -5.23
CA TRP A 89 -9.66 -2.90 -6.17
C TRP A 89 -9.33 -4.39 -6.27
N LEU A 90 -9.27 -5.09 -5.14
CA LEU A 90 -9.02 -6.52 -5.09
C LEU A 90 -10.12 -7.31 -5.81
N GLN A 91 -11.39 -6.93 -5.61
CA GLN A 91 -12.53 -7.56 -6.26
C GLN A 91 -12.53 -7.35 -7.78
N GLN A 92 -12.26 -6.12 -8.24
CA GLN A 92 -12.35 -5.80 -9.68
C GLN A 92 -11.12 -6.24 -10.48
N ALA A 93 -9.94 -6.31 -9.87
CA ALA A 93 -8.76 -6.88 -10.53
C ALA A 93 -8.97 -8.36 -10.92
N ALA A 94 -9.90 -9.05 -10.25
CA ALA A 94 -10.33 -10.41 -10.56
C ALA A 94 -9.13 -11.38 -10.73
N LYS A 95 -8.98 -11.99 -11.92
CA LYS A 95 -7.87 -12.91 -12.27
C LYS A 95 -6.60 -12.19 -12.74
N SER A 96 -6.61 -10.86 -12.83
CA SER A 96 -5.46 -10.09 -13.28
C SER A 96 -4.47 -9.85 -12.15
N THR A 97 -3.18 -9.84 -12.46
CA THR A 97 -2.13 -9.61 -11.46
C THR A 97 -2.18 -8.17 -10.96
N LEU A 98 -2.72 -7.96 -9.76
CA LEU A 98 -2.74 -6.67 -9.09
C LEU A 98 -1.33 -6.31 -8.57
N SER A 99 -0.82 -5.17 -9.01
CA SER A 99 0.42 -4.58 -8.48
C SER A 99 0.09 -3.58 -7.38
N LEU A 100 0.56 -3.85 -6.16
CA LEU A 100 0.35 -2.98 -5.00
C LEU A 100 1.62 -2.21 -4.66
N ARG A 101 1.48 -0.91 -4.42
CA ARG A 101 2.50 -0.12 -3.72
C ARG A 101 2.04 0.13 -2.31
N ILE A 102 2.77 -0.46 -1.37
CA ILE A 102 2.58 -0.32 0.07
C ILE A 102 3.76 0.49 0.58
N SER A 103 3.55 1.76 0.94
CA SER A 103 4.58 2.47 1.69
C SER A 103 4.59 1.97 3.12
N GLN A 104 5.79 1.64 3.60
CA GLN A 104 5.98 1.41 5.02
C GLN A 104 5.77 2.75 5.73
N LEU A 105 4.76 2.83 6.58
CA LEU A 105 4.80 3.77 7.69
C LEU A 105 6.03 3.36 8.50
N ILE A 106 7.15 4.05 8.30
CA ILE A 106 8.22 4.01 9.29
C ILE A 106 7.55 4.55 10.55
N PRO A 107 7.37 3.74 11.61
CA PRO A 107 6.88 4.28 12.86
C PRO A 107 7.82 5.43 13.22
N LEU A 108 7.28 6.62 13.48
CA LEU A 108 8.08 7.74 14.02
C LEU A 108 8.68 7.40 15.40
N THR A 109 8.50 6.18 15.89
CA THR A 109 9.25 5.56 16.98
C THR A 109 10.55 4.90 16.48
N HIS A 110 11.36 5.63 15.71
CA HIS A 110 12.80 5.56 15.98
C HIS A 110 13.19 6.89 16.60
N SER A 111 12.73 7.08 17.84
CA SER A 111 13.40 7.98 18.76
C SER A 111 14.88 7.63 18.72
N GLN A 112 15.67 8.52 18.11
CA GLN A 112 17.12 8.48 18.10
C GLN A 112 17.64 8.82 19.51
N HIS A 113 17.22 8.04 20.49
CA HIS A 113 17.57 8.21 21.89
C HIS A 113 17.34 6.91 22.68
N ASP A 114 18.01 5.82 22.30
CA ASP A 114 18.61 4.97 23.34
C ASP A 114 19.70 4.06 22.75
N GLN A 115 20.87 4.65 22.49
CA GLN A 115 22.09 3.89 22.74
C GLN A 115 22.29 3.87 24.25
N ARG A 116 21.72 2.89 24.97
CA ARG A 116 22.33 2.37 26.20
C ARG A 116 22.14 0.86 26.36
N PRO A 117 23.25 0.10 26.38
CA PRO A 117 23.28 -1.32 26.67
C PRO A 117 23.40 -1.52 28.19
N TRP A 118 22.37 -2.05 28.84
CA TRP A 118 22.56 -2.70 30.13
C TRP A 118 21.40 -3.66 30.39
N LEU A 119 21.83 -4.84 30.80
CA LEU A 119 21.04 -6.03 31.05
C LEU A 119 19.95 -5.74 32.10
N LEU A 120 18.79 -6.34 31.85
CA LEU A 120 17.86 -6.90 32.82
C LEU A 120 18.47 -6.98 34.24
N GLN A 121 18.05 -6.07 35.12
CA GLN A 121 18.01 -6.38 36.55
C GLN A 121 16.55 -6.60 36.94
N PRO A 122 16.19 -7.79 37.44
CA PRO A 122 15.11 -7.92 38.39
C PRO A 122 15.74 -8.01 39.79
N ARG A 123 15.66 -6.92 40.55
CA ARG A 123 15.75 -7.01 42.01
C ARG A 123 14.54 -7.81 42.48
N MET A 124 14.74 -9.08 42.80
CA MET A 124 13.84 -9.82 43.68
C MET A 124 14.67 -10.42 44.80
N TYR A 125 14.44 -9.88 45.99
CA TYR A 125 15.00 -10.33 47.26
C TYR A 125 14.52 -11.75 47.54
N LEU A 126 15.43 -12.70 47.79
CA LEU A 126 15.15 -13.92 48.54
C LEU A 126 16.44 -14.45 49.21
N PHE A 127 16.46 -14.25 50.53
CA PHE A 127 17.10 -14.98 51.65
C PHE A 127 18.52 -15.61 51.55
N PRO A 128 19.35 -15.45 52.61
CA PRO A 128 20.64 -16.10 52.74
C PRO A 128 20.48 -17.55 53.25
N MET A 129 21.14 -18.49 52.60
CA MET A 129 21.39 -19.82 53.15
C MET A 129 22.88 -20.14 53.04
N ALA A 130 23.40 -20.59 54.17
CA ALA A 130 24.79 -20.71 54.52
C ALA A 130 25.49 -21.93 53.89
N LEU A 131 26.82 -21.96 54.08
CA LEU A 131 27.75 -23.11 53.97
C LEU A 131 27.98 -23.62 52.53
N HIS A 132 29.21 -23.61 52.00
CA HIS A 132 30.31 -24.43 52.53
C HIS A 132 31.71 -23.90 52.16
N LEU A 133 32.62 -24.20 53.10
CA LEU A 133 34.06 -23.98 53.29
C LEU A 133 35.02 -23.97 52.07
N PRO A 134 36.26 -23.46 52.28
CA PRO A 134 37.32 -23.20 51.30
C PRO A 134 38.39 -24.31 51.24
N LEU A 135 39.31 -24.21 50.28
CA LEU A 135 40.67 -24.78 50.32
C LEU A 135 41.59 -23.86 49.48
N LEU A 136 42.54 -23.14 50.11
CA LEU A 136 43.98 -23.49 50.20
C LEU A 136 44.64 -23.51 48.80
N LEU A 137 45.66 -22.71 48.46
CA LEU A 137 46.83 -22.19 49.19
C LEU A 137 47.41 -20.96 48.41
N PRO A 138 48.33 -20.21 49.04
CA PRO A 138 48.93 -18.97 48.54
C PRO A 138 50.19 -19.23 47.71
N GLN A 139 50.58 -18.26 46.88
CA GLN A 139 51.98 -18.11 46.47
C GLN A 139 52.54 -16.81 47.01
N ILE A 140 53.71 -16.98 47.62
CA ILE A 140 54.39 -16.14 48.57
C ILE A 140 55.41 -15.24 47.84
N PHE A 141 55.49 -13.99 48.30
CA PHE A 141 56.61 -13.03 48.29
C PHE A 141 57.54 -12.90 47.06
N ARG A 142 57.58 -11.67 46.52
CA ARG A 142 58.80 -10.98 46.07
C ARG A 142 58.85 -9.62 46.76
N VAL A 143 59.78 -9.43 47.69
CA VAL A 143 60.77 -8.34 47.86
C VAL A 143 61.53 -8.62 49.16
#